data_AF-A0A2Z5WZF6-F1
#
_entry.id   AF-A0A2Z5WZF6-F1
#
_cell.length_a   1.000
_cell.length_b   1.000
_cell.length_c   1.000
_cell.angle_alpha   90.00
_cell.angle_beta   90.00
_cell.angle_gamma   90.00
#
_symmetry.space_group_name_H-M   'P 1'
#
loop_
_entity.id
_entity.type
_entity.pdbx_description
1 polymer ?
#
loop_
_entity_poly.entity_id
_entity_poly.type
_entity_poly.pdbx_seq_one_letter_code
_entity_poly.pdbx_strand_id
1 'polypeptide(L)'
;MISSHDLQTYIAGAKQRQRQKQILLDDRYELLQTVAQKGAEILKTDFAAHKVWLFGSGLRRDLIHVESDVDLAVEGLAEASYFRAVSRLLDLNANVSVDLVMLDDASENLRDRIIREGKEL
;
A
#
# COMPACT_ATOMS: atom_id res chain seq x y z
N MET A 1 -42.99 14.35 -5.49
CA MET A 1 -41.98 15.43 -5.58
C MET A 1 -41.23 15.46 -4.26
N ILE A 2 -39.91 15.29 -4.27
CA ILE A 2 -39.09 15.46 -3.05
C ILE A 2 -39.09 16.96 -2.72
N SER A 3 -39.38 17.34 -1.47
CA SER A 3 -39.45 18.75 -1.10
C SER A 3 -38.05 19.38 -1.09
N SER A 4 -37.95 20.68 -1.35
CA SER A 4 -36.65 21.38 -1.34
C SER A 4 -35.94 21.31 0.02
N HIS A 5 -36.67 21.11 1.12
CA HIS A 5 -36.11 20.91 2.46
C HIS A 5 -35.53 19.50 2.65
N ASP A 6 -36.18 18.49 2.08
CA ASP A 6 -35.70 17.09 2.09
C ASP A 6 -34.45 16.93 1.23
N LEU A 7 -34.39 17.63 0.09
CA LEU A 7 -33.22 17.65 -0.78
C LEU A 7 -32.01 18.32 -0.11
N GLN A 8 -32.20 19.43 0.60
CA GLN A 8 -31.12 20.10 1.34
C GLN A 8 -30.57 19.24 2.48
N THR A 9 -31.44 18.58 3.23
CA THR A 9 -31.05 17.66 4.31
C THR A 9 -30.30 16.44 3.75
N TYR A 10 -30.78 15.89 2.62
CA TYR A 10 -30.12 14.80 1.90
C TYR A 10 -28.71 15.19 1.41
N ILE A 11 -28.57 16.35 0.77
CA ILE A 11 -27.27 16.86 0.28
C ILE A 11 -26.30 17.11 1.44
N ALA A 12 -26.77 17.69 2.54
CA ALA A 12 -25.95 17.93 3.73
C ALA A 12 -25.42 16.61 4.32
N GLY A 13 -26.30 15.61 4.47
CA GLY A 13 -25.91 14.27 4.93
C GLY A 13 -24.93 13.57 4.00
N ALA A 14 -25.12 13.68 2.67
CA ALA A 14 -24.20 13.12 1.68
C ALA A 14 -22.81 13.78 1.75
N LYS A 15 -22.76 15.11 1.89
CA LYS A 15 -21.50 15.86 2.02
C LYS A 15 -20.74 15.49 3.30
N GLN A 16 -21.44 15.28 4.41
CA GLN A 16 -20.82 14.85 5.67
C GLN A 16 -20.23 13.44 5.54
N ARG A 17 -20.97 12.48 4.97
CA ARG A 17 -20.46 11.12 4.73
C ARG A 17 -19.25 11.11 3.81
N GLN A 18 -19.26 11.94 2.76
CA GLN A 18 -18.11 12.07 1.86
C GLN A 18 -16.86 12.58 2.59
N ARG A 19 -17.00 13.60 3.44
CA ARG A 19 -15.87 14.11 4.25
C ARG A 19 -15.33 13.05 5.22
N GLN A 20 -16.22 12.33 5.92
CA GLN A 20 -15.81 11.26 6.83
C GLN A 20 -15.08 10.13 6.10
N LYS A 21 -15.62 9.71 4.94
CA LYS A 21 -14.95 8.73 4.08
C LYS A 21 -13.56 9.22 3.65
N GLN A 22 -13.43 10.48 3.26
CA GLN A 22 -12.14 11.03 2.85
C GLN A 22 -11.12 10.99 3.97
N ILE A 23 -11.49 11.39 5.19
CA ILE A 23 -10.61 11.32 6.37
C ILE A 23 -10.14 9.88 6.61
N LEU A 24 -11.05 8.90 6.56
CA LEU A 24 -10.69 7.49 6.75
C LEU A 24 -9.72 6.97 5.67
N LEU A 25 -9.89 7.41 4.42
CA LEU A 25 -8.98 7.04 3.33
C LEU A 25 -7.62 7.74 3.46
N ASP A 26 -7.60 8.97 3.97
CA ASP A 26 -6.38 9.72 4.23
C ASP A 26 -5.57 9.05 5.35
N ASP A 27 -6.21 8.67 6.45
CA ASP A 27 -5.60 7.92 7.55
C ASP A 27 -5.11 6.55 7.06
N ARG A 28 -5.89 5.87 6.22
CA ARG A 28 -5.48 4.59 5.62
C ARG A 28 -4.24 4.76 4.75
N TYR A 29 -4.19 5.78 3.89
CA TYR A 29 -3.03 6.05 3.05
C TYR A 29 -1.77 6.28 3.91
N GLU A 30 -1.85 7.09 4.96
CA GLU A 30 -0.71 7.35 5.85
C GLU A 30 -0.22 6.09 6.57
N LEU A 31 -1.15 5.24 7.00
CA LEU A 31 -0.83 3.93 7.57
C LEU A 31 -0.10 3.04 6.57
N LEU A 32 -0.58 2.94 5.32
CA LEU A 32 0.05 2.14 4.26
C LEU A 32 1.46 2.65 3.95
N GLN A 33 1.65 3.97 3.86
CA GLN A 33 2.98 4.57 3.66
C GLN A 33 3.95 4.25 4.81
N THR A 34 3.45 4.26 6.05
CA THR A 34 4.24 3.91 7.23
C THR A 34 4.64 2.44 7.21
N VAL A 35 3.71 1.55 6.86
CA VAL A 35 3.99 0.10 6.75
C VAL A 35 4.96 -0.18 5.61
N ALA A 36 4.81 0.49 4.46
CA ALA A 36 5.73 0.35 3.33
C ALA A 36 7.17 0.73 3.72
N GLN A 37 7.36 1.87 4.39
CA GLN A 37 8.69 2.31 4.82
C GLN A 37 9.33 1.33 5.80
N LYS A 38 8.57 0.87 6.81
CA LYS A 38 9.08 -0.09 7.79
C LYS A 38 9.35 -1.46 7.17
N GLY A 39 8.51 -1.90 6.23
CA GLY A 39 8.72 -3.14 5.50
C GLY A 39 10.00 -3.09 4.67
N ALA A 40 10.24 -1.96 3.98
CA ALA A 40 11.48 -1.72 3.24
C ALA A 40 12.71 -1.72 4.17
N GLU A 41 12.62 -1.08 5.34
CA GLU A 41 13.68 -1.11 6.35
C GLU A 41 14.00 -2.55 6.78
N ILE A 42 12.97 -3.35 7.15
CA ILE A 42 13.15 -4.76 7.53
C ILE A 42 13.86 -5.55 6.43
N LEU A 43 13.40 -5.42 5.18
CA LEU A 43 14.00 -6.12 4.04
C LEU A 43 15.48 -5.76 3.85
N LYS A 44 15.83 -4.48 4.01
CA LYS A 44 17.22 -4.01 3.89
C LYS A 44 18.10 -4.43 5.07
N THR A 45 17.61 -4.29 6.30
CA THR A 45 18.43 -4.51 7.50
C THR A 45 18.56 -5.97 7.88
N ASP A 46 17.44 -6.71 7.86
CA ASP A 46 17.37 -8.07 8.41
C ASP A 46 17.66 -9.12 7.33
N PHE A 47 17.47 -8.76 6.06
CA PHE A 47 17.59 -9.66 4.92
C PHE A 47 18.59 -9.20 3.85
N ALA A 48 19.28 -8.08 4.10
CA ALA A 48 20.31 -7.53 3.21
C ALA A 48 19.83 -7.28 1.77
N ALA A 49 18.53 -7.01 1.58
CA ALA A 49 18.01 -6.61 0.28
C ALA A 49 18.73 -5.36 -0.24
N HIS A 50 19.05 -5.35 -1.53
CA HIS A 50 19.79 -4.25 -2.14
C HIS A 50 18.89 -3.05 -2.39
N LYS A 51 17.70 -3.28 -2.93
CA LYS A 51 16.73 -2.24 -3.25
C LYS A 51 15.32 -2.74 -2.97
N VAL A 52 14.46 -1.81 -2.58
CA VAL A 52 13.05 -2.06 -2.31
C VAL A 52 12.24 -0.97 -2.99
N TRP A 53 11.16 -1.37 -3.67
CA TRP A 53 10.22 -0.45 -4.29
C TRP A 53 8.84 -0.63 -3.69
N LEU A 54 8.17 0.47 -3.37
CA LEU A 54 6.72 0.50 -3.27
C LEU A 54 6.15 0.61 -4.68
N PHE A 55 5.17 -0.24 -4.99
CA PHE A 55 4.42 -0.15 -6.23
C PHE A 55 2.92 -0.30 -5.98
N GLY A 56 2.14 -0.42 -7.06
CA GLY A 56 0.71 -0.69 -6.93
C GLY A 56 -0.10 0.47 -6.37
N SER A 57 -1.15 0.15 -5.61
CA SER A 57 -2.17 1.13 -5.19
C SER A 57 -1.63 2.13 -4.15
N GLY A 58 -0.67 1.69 -3.32
CA GLY A 58 -0.01 2.50 -2.28
C GLY A 58 0.70 3.74 -2.81
N LEU A 59 1.01 3.82 -4.12
CA LEU A 59 1.66 4.99 -4.71
C LEU A 59 0.77 6.23 -4.78
N ARG A 60 -0.57 6.05 -4.82
CA ARG A 60 -1.49 7.14 -5.14
C ARG A 60 -2.67 7.18 -4.17
N ARG A 61 -2.79 8.31 -3.47
CA ARG A 61 -3.83 8.54 -2.44
C ARG A 61 -5.26 8.37 -2.98
N ASP A 62 -5.51 8.71 -4.25
CA ASP A 62 -6.81 8.57 -4.90
C ASP A 62 -7.20 7.13 -5.28
N LEU A 63 -6.24 6.19 -5.25
CA LEU A 63 -6.49 4.78 -5.47
C LEU A 63 -6.76 3.98 -4.19
N ILE A 64 -6.57 4.58 -3.02
CA ILE A 64 -6.73 3.88 -1.76
C ILE A 64 -8.20 3.60 -1.45
N HIS A 65 -8.44 2.38 -0.98
CA HIS A 65 -9.67 1.92 -0.37
C HIS A 65 -9.39 1.26 0.98
N VAL A 66 -10.45 0.91 1.71
CA VAL A 66 -10.37 0.37 3.07
C VAL A 66 -9.54 -0.91 3.15
N GLU A 67 -9.59 -1.72 2.09
CA GLU A 67 -8.92 -3.02 1.99
C GLU A 67 -7.55 -2.95 1.29
N SER A 68 -7.08 -1.76 0.91
CA SER A 68 -5.79 -1.63 0.21
C SER A 68 -4.66 -2.19 1.07
N ASP A 69 -3.78 -2.95 0.44
CA ASP A 69 -2.55 -3.54 0.95
C ASP A 69 -1.33 -2.68 0.58
N VAL A 70 -0.15 -3.17 0.93
CA VAL A 70 1.14 -2.60 0.54
C VAL A 70 1.85 -3.56 -0.39
N ASP A 71 2.07 -3.14 -1.63
CA ASP A 71 2.87 -3.90 -2.59
C ASP A 71 4.36 -3.49 -2.52
N LEU A 72 5.23 -4.41 -2.09
CA LEU A 72 6.68 -4.22 -2.10
C LEU A 72 7.36 -5.14 -3.10
N ALA A 73 8.29 -4.60 -3.87
CA ALA A 73 9.20 -5.38 -4.70
C ALA A 73 10.62 -5.29 -4.13
N VAL A 74 11.37 -6.38 -4.20
CA VAL A 74 12.71 -6.47 -3.60
C VAL A 74 13.72 -7.05 -4.57
N GLU A 75 14.89 -6.42 -4.68
CA GLU A 75 16.05 -6.91 -5.43
C GLU A 75 17.13 -7.36 -4.45
N GLY A 76 17.77 -8.50 -4.72
CA GLY A 76 18.85 -9.05 -3.91
C GLY A 76 18.40 -9.84 -2.68
N LEU A 77 17.11 -10.21 -2.58
CA LEU A 77 16.64 -11.09 -1.52
C LEU A 77 17.01 -12.54 -1.87
N ALA A 78 17.76 -13.22 -1.00
CA ALA A 78 18.04 -14.63 -1.19
C ALA A 78 16.73 -15.46 -1.16
N GLU A 79 16.54 -16.35 -2.13
CA GLU A 79 15.32 -17.18 -2.27
C GLU A 79 15.00 -17.95 -0.96
N ALA A 80 16.01 -18.51 -0.30
CA ALA A 80 15.87 -19.21 0.98
C ALA A 80 15.34 -18.33 2.13
N SER A 81 15.46 -17.01 2.01
CA SER A 81 14.98 -16.04 2.99
C SER A 81 13.54 -15.57 2.71
N TYR A 82 12.96 -15.86 1.55
CA TYR A 82 11.66 -15.32 1.12
C TYR A 82 10.56 -15.52 2.16
N PHE A 83 10.32 -16.76 2.59
CA PHE A 83 9.26 -17.05 3.56
C PHE A 83 9.52 -16.41 4.94
N ARG A 84 10.79 -16.27 5.34
CA ARG A 84 11.15 -15.56 6.57
C ARG A 84 10.88 -14.06 6.44
N ALA A 85 11.18 -13.47 5.29
CA ALA A 85 10.88 -12.07 5.02
C ALA A 85 9.37 -11.81 5.04
N VAL A 86 8.58 -12.63 4.34
CA VAL A 86 7.12 -12.56 4.35
C VAL A 86 6.56 -12.68 5.77
N SER A 87 7.05 -13.63 6.58
CA SER A 87 6.61 -13.75 7.98
C SER A 87 6.88 -12.48 8.79
N ARG A 88 8.05 -11.84 8.61
CA ARG A 88 8.38 -10.59 9.31
C ARG A 88 7.51 -9.41 8.86
N LEU A 89 7.15 -9.37 7.58
CA LEU A 89 6.25 -8.36 7.03
C LEU A 89 4.81 -8.57 7.52
N LEU A 90 4.34 -9.81 7.65
CA LEU A 90 3.04 -10.12 8.24
C LEU A 90 2.94 -9.69 9.70
N ASP A 91 4.02 -9.87 10.48
CA ASP A 91 4.07 -9.46 11.89
C ASP A 91 4.13 -7.93 12.08
N LEU A 92 4.39 -7.17 11.00
CA LEU A 92 4.62 -5.72 11.07
C LEU A 92 3.36 -4.94 11.49
N ASN A 93 2.20 -5.32 10.94
CA ASN A 93 0.94 -4.67 11.25
C ASN A 93 -0.26 -5.58 10.96
N ALA A 94 -1.02 -5.94 12.00
CA ALA A 94 -2.18 -6.83 11.87
C ALA A 94 -3.32 -6.30 10.96
N ASN A 95 -3.33 -5.00 10.64
CA ASN A 95 -4.37 -4.37 9.83
C ASN A 95 -3.91 -4.06 8.39
N VAL A 96 -2.69 -4.44 8.01
CA VAL A 96 -2.13 -4.16 6.69
C VAL A 96 -1.40 -5.41 6.18
N SER A 97 -1.90 -5.98 5.08
CA SER A 97 -1.16 -7.00 4.33
C SER A 97 -0.02 -6.36 3.56
N VAL A 98 1.10 -7.06 3.44
CA VAL A 98 2.22 -6.67 2.60
C VAL A 98 2.46 -7.79 1.58
N ASP A 99 2.26 -7.46 0.31
CA ASP A 99 2.52 -8.37 -0.81
C ASP A 99 3.95 -8.16 -1.30
N LEU A 100 4.77 -9.21 -1.19
CA LEU A 100 6.20 -9.16 -1.52
C LEU A 100 6.50 -9.87 -2.84
N VAL A 101 7.04 -9.12 -3.80
CA VAL A 101 7.52 -9.60 -5.10
C VAL A 101 9.05 -9.63 -5.12
N MET A 102 9.65 -10.78 -5.42
CA MET A 102 11.08 -10.86 -5.73
C MET A 102 11.30 -10.34 -7.15
N LEU A 103 11.95 -9.19 -7.26
CA LEU A 103 12.16 -8.50 -8.54
C LEU A 103 13.10 -9.29 -9.46
N ASP A 104 14.01 -10.07 -8.87
CA ASP A 104 14.97 -10.94 -9.58
C ASP A 104 14.27 -12.06 -10.36
N ASP A 105 13.12 -12.55 -9.85
CA ASP A 105 12.34 -13.65 -10.43
C ASP A 105 11.08 -13.16 -11.18
N ALA A 106 10.82 -11.86 -11.16
CA ALA A 106 9.67 -11.27 -11.82
C ALA A 106 9.83 -11.29 -13.35
N SER A 107 8.71 -11.46 -14.08
CA SER A 107 8.71 -11.30 -15.54
C SER A 107 9.25 -9.92 -15.93
N GLU A 108 9.94 -9.84 -17.07
CA GLU A 108 10.55 -8.58 -17.56
C GLU A 108 9.53 -7.42 -17.59
N ASN A 109 8.32 -7.69 -18.08
CA ASN A 109 7.25 -6.68 -18.14
C ASN A 109 6.89 -6.12 -16.76
N LEU A 110 6.74 -7.00 -15.76
CA LEU A 110 6.42 -6.60 -14.40
C LEU A 110 7.58 -5.83 -13.76
N ARG A 111 8.81 -6.33 -13.91
CA ARG A 111 10.03 -5.68 -13.42
C ARG A 111 10.16 -4.26 -13.99
N ASP A 112 10.06 -4.12 -15.30
CA ASP A 112 10.19 -2.83 -15.98
C ASP A 112 9.10 -1.84 -15.55
N ARG A 113 7.88 -2.34 -15.33
CA ARG A 113 6.77 -1.53 -14.79
C ARG A 113 7.06 -1.06 -13.37
N ILE A 114 7.51 -1.94 -12.49
CA ILE A 114 7.85 -1.61 -11.10
C ILE A 114 8.99 -0.58 -11.05
N ILE A 115 10.06 -0.76 -11.83
CA ILE A 115 11.19 0.17 -11.86
C ILE A 115 10.76 1.54 -12.41
N ARG A 116 9.89 1.57 -13.42
CA ARG A 116 9.45 2.81 -14.07
C ARG A 116 8.42 3.59 -13.26
N GLU A 117 7.45 2.90 -12.66
CA GLU A 117 6.28 3.51 -12.02
C GLU A 117 6.35 3.49 -10.50
N GLY A 118 7.14 2.57 -9.93
CA GLY A 118 7.34 2.41 -8.51
C GLY A 118 8.19 3.52 -7.90
N LYS A 119 8.12 3.61 -6.57
CA LYS A 119 8.94 4.49 -5.76
C LYS A 119 9.94 3.64 -4.99
N GLU A 120 11.23 3.85 -5.25
CA GLU A 120 12.29 3.27 -4.41
C GLU A 120 12.19 3.84 -2.98
N LEU A 121 12.18 2.95 -2.00
CA LEU A 121 12.16 3.23 -0.55
C LEU A 121 13.52 2.87 0.04
#